data_AF-A0A8T7EQ05-F1
#
_entry.id   AF-A0A8T7EQ05-F1
#
_cell.length_a   1.000
_cell.length_b   1.000
_cell.length_c   1.000
_cell.angle_alpha   90.00
_cell.angle_beta   90.00
_cell.angle_gamma   90.00
#
_symmetry.space_group_name_H-M   'P 1'
#
loop_
_entity.id
_entity.type
_entity.pdbx_description
1 polymer ?
#
loop_
_entity_poly.entity_id
_entity_poly.type
_entity_poly.pdbx_seq_one_letter_code
_entity_poly.pdbx_strand_id
1 'polypeptide(L)'
;MIGYGTPEGDVIPRYDAAGNRIGLVANDAGQIVTTRLDEDSLLDIAEAAGGTYQRATDTGVESVAVIASVQELELGAVGAQLQSLGVSRYGWAVLAALVLLGADIWRRREG
;
A
#
# COMPACT_ATOMS: atom_id res chain seq x y z
N MET A 1 -2.39 -3.12 -8.09
CA MET A 1 -3.17 -2.66 -9.25
C MET A 1 -4.64 -2.57 -8.86
N ILE A 2 -5.34 -1.57 -9.38
CA ILE A 2 -6.79 -1.44 -9.23
C ILE A 2 -7.43 -1.50 -10.61
N GLY A 3 -8.35 -2.43 -10.83
CA GLY A 3 -9.07 -2.57 -12.10
C GLY A 3 -10.44 -1.91 -12.09
N TYR A 4 -10.72 -1.00 -13.03
CA TYR A 4 -12.01 -0.33 -13.18
C TYR A 4 -12.78 -0.85 -14.38
N GLY A 5 -14.09 -1.06 -14.20
CA GLY A 5 -14.99 -1.54 -15.23
C GLY A 5 -15.54 -2.94 -14.93
N THR A 6 -16.21 -3.52 -15.91
CA THR A 6 -16.86 -4.84 -15.80
C THR A 6 -16.25 -5.83 -16.79
N PRO A 7 -16.10 -7.11 -16.42
CA PRO A 7 -15.60 -8.13 -17.34
C PRO A 7 -16.57 -8.40 -18.51
N GLU A 8 -17.87 -8.16 -18.30
CA GLU A 8 -18.90 -8.23 -19.33
C GLU A 8 -18.75 -7.12 -20.38
N GLY A 9 -18.17 -5.99 -19.99
CA GLY A 9 -17.95 -4.81 -20.82
C GLY A 9 -19.20 -3.97 -21.06
N ASP A 10 -18.97 -2.73 -21.49
CA ASP A 10 -20.02 -1.76 -21.82
C ASP A 10 -19.58 -0.81 -22.94
N VAL A 11 -20.54 -0.09 -23.50
CA VAL A 11 -20.33 0.91 -24.54
C VAL A 11 -19.87 2.24 -23.93
N ILE A 12 -18.96 2.94 -24.62
CA ILE A 12 -18.48 4.24 -24.13
C ILE A 12 -19.41 5.36 -24.64
N PRO A 13 -20.07 6.14 -23.75
CA PRO A 13 -20.85 7.30 -24.16
C PRO A 13 -19.93 8.43 -24.64
N ARG A 14 -20.40 9.15 -25.67
CA ARG A 14 -19.72 10.33 -26.22
C ARG A 14 -20.48 11.58 -25.79
N TYR A 15 -19.75 12.56 -25.28
CA TYR A 15 -20.29 13.84 -24.83
C TYR A 15 -19.72 15.00 -25.66
N ASP A 16 -20.49 16.08 -25.79
CA ASP A 16 -19.98 17.35 -26.33
C ASP A 16 -19.25 18.17 -25.25
N ALA A 17 -18.71 19.33 -25.64
CA ALA A 17 -18.03 20.24 -24.71
C ALA A 17 -18.96 20.83 -23.64
N ALA A 18 -20.28 20.77 -23.83
CA ALA A 18 -21.29 21.21 -22.87
C ALA A 18 -21.77 20.07 -21.95
N GLY A 19 -21.24 18.85 -22.10
CA GLY A 19 -21.60 17.69 -21.30
C GLY A 19 -22.89 16.99 -21.76
N ASN A 20 -23.46 17.35 -22.91
CA ASN A 20 -24.61 16.66 -23.45
C ASN A 20 -24.18 15.36 -24.14
N ARG A 21 -24.94 14.30 -23.95
CA ARG A 21 -24.68 13.02 -24.62
C ARG A 21 -25.02 13.13 -26.10
N ILE A 22 -24.01 12.97 -26.94
CA ILE A 22 -24.13 13.08 -28.41
C ILE A 22 -24.04 11.72 -29.13
N GLY A 23 -23.75 10.64 -28.40
CA GLY A 23 -23.79 9.29 -28.96
C GLY A 23 -22.98 8.27 -28.20
N LEU A 24 -22.51 7.26 -28.93
CA LEU A 24 -21.58 6.23 -28.47
C LEU A 24 -20.26 6.33 -29.24
N VAL A 25 -19.17 5.86 -28.64
CA VAL A 25 -17.88 5.70 -29.35
C VAL A 25 -18.04 4.61 -30.41
N ALA A 26 -17.55 4.92 -31.61
CA ALA A 26 -17.55 4.03 -32.76
C ALA A 26 -16.18 4.08 -33.42
N ASN A 27 -15.77 2.98 -34.04
CA ASN A 27 -14.51 2.88 -34.78
C ASN A 27 -14.63 3.55 -36.17
N ASP A 28 -13.53 3.54 -36.94
CA ASP A 28 -13.48 4.14 -38.27
C ASP A 28 -14.44 3.47 -39.28
N ALA A 29 -14.87 2.24 -39.01
CA ALA A 29 -15.88 1.52 -39.78
C ALA A 29 -17.32 1.83 -39.34
N GLY A 30 -17.52 2.71 -38.35
CA GLY A 30 -18.83 3.09 -37.81
C GLY A 30 -19.44 2.07 -36.86
N GLN A 31 -18.71 1.04 -36.43
CA GLN A 31 -19.19 0.04 -35.48
C GLN A 31 -19.00 0.52 -34.04
N ILE A 32 -20.00 0.29 -33.19
CA ILE A 32 -19.93 0.65 -31.78
C ILE A 32 -18.82 -0.14 -31.08
N VAL A 33 -18.00 0.56 -30.31
CA VAL A 33 -16.92 -0.03 -29.53
C VAL A 33 -17.45 -0.43 -28.15
N THR A 34 -17.25 -1.69 -27.79
CA THR A 34 -17.48 -2.20 -26.43
C THR A 34 -16.13 -2.39 -25.75
N THR A 35 -16.00 -1.87 -24.53
CA THR A 35 -14.79 -2.02 -23.71
C THR A 35 -15.08 -2.88 -22.50
N ARG A 36 -14.16 -3.78 -22.15
CA ARG A 36 -14.29 -4.69 -21.00
C ARG A 36 -13.06 -4.63 -20.11
N LEU A 37 -13.25 -4.92 -18.83
CA LEU A 37 -12.16 -5.10 -17.88
C LEU A 37 -11.42 -6.41 -18.21
N ASP A 38 -10.11 -6.31 -18.42
CA ASP A 38 -9.22 -7.44 -18.61
C ASP A 38 -8.49 -7.72 -17.29
N GLU A 39 -9.11 -8.55 -16.44
CA GLU A 39 -8.56 -8.83 -15.11
C GLU A 39 -7.33 -9.73 -15.16
N ASP A 40 -7.30 -10.69 -16.07
CA ASP A 40 -6.18 -11.63 -16.20
C ASP A 40 -4.88 -10.85 -16.44
N SER A 41 -4.93 -9.89 -17.37
CA SER A 41 -3.79 -9.01 -17.65
C SER A 41 -3.37 -8.16 -16.43
N LEU A 42 -4.34 -7.68 -15.64
CA LEU A 42 -4.04 -6.87 -14.45
C LEU A 42 -3.47 -7.71 -13.30
N LEU A 43 -3.91 -8.97 -13.18
CA LEU A 43 -3.39 -9.93 -12.21
C LEU A 43 -1.94 -10.28 -12.56
N ASP A 44 -1.67 -10.62 -13.82
CA ASP A 44 -0.32 -10.96 -14.30
C ASP A 44 0.68 -9.83 -14.03
N ILE A 45 0.30 -8.58 -14.29
CA ILE A 45 1.17 -7.43 -14.05
C ILE A 45 1.38 -7.20 -12.54
N ALA A 46 0.33 -7.35 -11.73
CA ALA A 46 0.44 -7.21 -10.28
C ALA A 46 1.39 -8.25 -9.69
N GLU A 47 1.27 -9.51 -10.09
CA GLU A 47 2.15 -10.60 -9.67
C GLU A 47 3.58 -10.38 -10.13
N ALA A 48 3.79 -10.01 -11.40
CA ALA A 48 5.12 -9.73 -11.94
C ALA A 48 5.82 -8.56 -11.23
N ALA A 49 5.07 -7.57 -10.74
CA ALA A 49 5.59 -6.44 -9.98
C ALA A 49 5.73 -6.73 -8.47
N GLY A 50 5.32 -7.91 -7.99
CA GLY A 50 5.31 -8.27 -6.57
C GLY A 50 4.26 -7.51 -5.74
N GLY A 51 3.21 -6.98 -6.38
CA GLY A 51 2.10 -6.28 -5.75
C GLY A 51 0.82 -7.12 -5.71
N THR A 52 -0.29 -6.50 -5.31
CA THR A 52 -1.61 -7.14 -5.25
C THR A 52 -2.57 -6.53 -6.26
N TYR A 53 -3.54 -7.31 -6.72
CA TYR A 53 -4.65 -6.87 -7.56
C TYR A 53 -5.94 -6.72 -6.74
N GLN A 54 -6.72 -5.68 -7.02
CA GLN A 54 -8.02 -5.43 -6.42
C GLN A 54 -8.99 -4.87 -7.48
N ARG A 55 -10.24 -5.33 -7.51
CA ARG A 55 -11.26 -4.85 -8.45
C ARG A 55 -12.00 -3.66 -7.83
N ALA A 56 -12.09 -2.56 -8.59
CA ALA A 56 -12.89 -1.41 -8.20
C ALA A 56 -14.38 -1.79 -8.08
N THR A 57 -14.92 -1.75 -6.86
CA THR A 57 -16.37 -1.79 -6.63
C THR A 57 -16.95 -0.39 -6.48
N ASP A 58 -18.20 -0.21 -6.87
CA ASP A 58 -18.96 1.05 -6.90
C ASP A 58 -19.07 1.77 -5.53
N THR A 59 -18.65 1.10 -4.46
CA THR A 59 -18.67 1.57 -3.07
C THR A 59 -17.45 2.40 -2.67
N GLY A 60 -16.41 2.51 -3.50
CA GLY A 60 -15.22 3.34 -3.22
C GLY A 60 -14.31 2.85 -2.08
N VAL A 61 -14.54 1.64 -1.56
CA VAL A 61 -13.81 1.02 -0.42
C VAL A 61 -12.34 0.70 -0.78
N GLU A 62 -12.05 0.60 -2.07
CA GLU A 62 -10.75 0.20 -2.63
C GLU A 62 -9.66 1.25 -2.39
N SER A 63 -10.03 2.53 -2.37
CA SER A 63 -9.12 3.62 -1.98
C SER A 63 -8.68 3.48 -0.52
N VAL A 64 -9.53 2.93 0.36
CA VAL A 64 -9.22 2.75 1.79
C VAL A 64 -8.22 1.62 1.98
N ALA A 65 -8.33 0.52 1.23
CA ALA A 65 -7.41 -0.61 1.32
C ALA A 65 -5.99 -0.24 0.84
N VAL A 66 -5.88 0.53 -0.24
CA VAL A 66 -4.57 1.04 -0.72
C VAL A 66 -3.98 2.08 0.22
N ILE A 67 -4.80 2.98 0.78
CA ILE A 67 -4.35 3.94 1.80
C ILE A 67 -3.90 3.22 3.08
N ALA A 68 -4.54 2.11 3.46
CA ALA A 68 -4.16 1.31 4.61
C ALA A 68 -2.82 0.57 4.41
N SER A 69 -2.60 -0.04 3.23
CA SER A 69 -1.35 -0.75 2.95
C SER A 69 -0.14 0.19 2.87
N VAL A 70 -0.31 1.41 2.36
CA VAL A 70 0.73 2.44 2.39
C VAL A 70 1.09 2.86 3.83
N GLN A 71 0.09 3.06 4.69
CA GLN A 71 0.32 3.41 6.10
C GLN A 71 1.04 2.29 6.88
N GLU A 72 0.70 1.02 6.61
CA GLU A 72 1.36 -0.11 7.26
C GLU A 72 2.83 -0.26 6.85
N LEU A 73 3.17 0.01 5.58
CA LEU A 73 4.56 0.07 5.10
C LEU A 73 5.33 1.23 5.75
N GLU A 74 4.74 2.41 5.88
CA GLU A 74 5.37 3.55 6.57
C GLU A 74 5.63 3.25 8.05
N LEU A 75 4.65 2.67 8.76
CA LEU A 75 4.80 2.27 10.16
C LEU A 75 5.88 1.19 10.33
N GLY A 76 5.94 0.21 9.43
CA GLY A 76 6.99 -0.81 9.40
C GLY A 76 8.38 -0.23 9.16
N ALA A 77 8.52 0.73 8.25
CA ALA A 77 9.78 1.43 7.98
C ALA A 77 10.26 2.25 9.19
N VAL A 78 9.34 2.94 9.88
CA VAL A 78 9.65 3.67 11.12
C VAL A 78 10.09 2.71 12.23
N GLY A 79 9.38 1.59 12.40
CA GLY A 79 9.74 0.55 13.37
C GLY A 79 11.10 -0.09 13.11
N ALA A 80 11.41 -0.41 11.84
CA ALA A 80 12.69 -0.96 11.43
C ALA A 80 13.85 0.02 11.66
N GLN A 81 13.64 1.31 11.40
CA GLN A 81 14.62 2.35 11.69
C GLN A 81 14.93 2.46 13.20
N LEU A 82 13.89 2.40 14.05
CA LEU A 82 14.07 2.38 15.51
C LEU A 82 14.84 1.14 15.97
N GLN A 83 14.54 -0.04 15.40
CA GLN A 83 15.30 -1.26 15.69
C GLN A 83 16.77 -1.14 15.26
N SER A 84 17.06 -0.56 14.10
CA SER A 84 18.43 -0.36 13.62
C SER A 84 19.25 0.57 14.52
N LEU A 85 18.61 1.54 15.19
CA LEU A 85 19.25 2.34 16.24
C LEU A 85 19.46 1.53 17.53
N GLY A 86 18.58 0.56 17.80
CA GLY A 86 18.57 -0.30 18.98
C GLY A 86 19.57 -1.48 18.98
N VAL A 87 20.33 -1.72 17.91
CA VAL A 87 21.27 -2.85 17.87
C VAL A 87 22.55 -2.56 18.67
N SER A 88 22.54 -3.04 19.92
CA SER A 88 23.61 -3.79 20.60
C SER A 88 25.05 -3.23 20.59
N ARG A 89 25.23 -1.91 20.73
CA ARG A 89 26.57 -1.33 20.98
C ARG A 89 26.88 -1.05 22.47
N TYR A 90 25.88 -1.19 23.35
CA TYR A 90 25.99 -0.84 24.77
C TYR A 90 25.97 -2.04 25.72
N GLY A 91 26.09 -3.29 25.25
CA GLY A 91 26.05 -4.46 26.15
C GLY A 91 27.07 -4.37 27.30
N TRP A 92 28.31 -3.96 26.98
CA TRP A 92 29.36 -3.76 27.98
C TRP A 92 29.13 -2.53 28.87
N ALA A 93 28.54 -1.45 28.32
CA ALA A 93 28.24 -0.23 29.07
C ALA A 93 27.12 -0.46 30.09
N VAL A 94 26.09 -1.23 29.72
CA VAL A 94 25.02 -1.66 30.62
C VAL A 94 25.59 -2.56 31.72
N LEU A 95 26.47 -3.50 31.38
CA LEU A 95 27.18 -4.32 32.37
C LEU A 95 27.99 -3.48 33.35
N ALA A 96 28.77 -2.52 32.85
CA ALA A 96 29.55 -1.61 33.68
C ALA A 96 28.67 -0.78 34.63
N ALA A 97 27.52 -0.28 34.14
CA ALA A 97 26.55 0.44 34.95
C ALA A 97 25.95 -0.45 36.05
N LEU A 98 25.61 -1.71 35.75
CA LEU A 98 25.09 -2.66 36.73
C LEU A 98 26.13 -3.02 37.80
N VAL A 99 27.40 -3.20 37.41
CA VAL A 99 28.50 -3.44 38.36
C VAL A 99 28.71 -2.25 39.29
N LEU A 100 28.78 -1.03 38.73
CA LEU A 100 28.90 0.20 39.52
C LEU A 100 27.72 0.41 40.47
N LEU A 101 26.50 0.13 40.01
CA LEU A 101 25.30 0.23 40.83
C LEU A 101 25.33 -0.78 41.99
N GLY A 102 25.70 -2.03 41.73
CA GLY A 102 25.87 -3.05 42.77
C GLY A 102 26.93 -2.65 43.80
N ALA A 103 28.04 -2.10 43.35
CA ALA A 103 29.11 -1.61 44.21
C ALA A 103 28.66 -0.44 45.11
N ASP A 104 27.87 0.52 44.59
CA ASP A 104 27.34 1.62 45.41
C ASP A 104 26.32 1.12 46.44
N ILE A 105 25.46 0.15 46.07
CA ILE A 105 24.49 -0.44 46.99
C ILE A 105 25.19 -1.19 48.14
N TRP A 106 26.27 -1.92 47.84
CA TRP A 106 27.09 -2.59 48.85
C TRP A 106 27.73 -1.54 49.77
N ARG A 107 28.40 -0.52 49.21
CA ARG A 107 29.02 0.56 49.99
C ARG A 107 28.04 1.32 50.90
N ARG A 108 26.75 1.42 50.55
CA ARG A 108 25.69 2.01 51.38
C ARG A 108 25.12 1.07 52.44
N ARG A 109 25.40 -0.22 52.37
CA ARG A 109 24.96 -1.24 53.34
C ARG A 109 26.00 -1.52 54.40
N GLU A 110 27.29 -1.39 54.10
CA GLU A 110 28.39 -1.51 55.07
C GLU A 110 28.78 -0.20 55.79
N GLY A 111 28.06 0.91 55.60
CA GLY A 111 28.27 2.19 56.29
C GLY A 111 27.02 2.67 57.01
#